data_AF-A0A3A8KN38-F1
#
_entry.id   AF-A0A3A8KN38-F1
#
_cell.length_a   1.000
_cell.length_b   1.000
_cell.length_c   1.000
_cell.angle_alpha   90.00
_cell.angle_beta   90.00
_cell.angle_gamma   90.00
#
_symmetry.space_group_name_H-M   'P 1'
#
loop_
_entity.id
_entity.type
_entity.pdbx_description
1 polymer ?
#
loop_
_entity_poly.entity_id
_entity_poly.type
_entity_poly.pdbx_seq_one_letter_code
_entity_poly.pdbx_strand_id
1 'polypeptide(L)'
;MKRVQFSVHRTVGEARMLAGALESAGLSVEVRGESLAPLSGEIPSTEAWVELWLWPQELEAGRQVLSELQANQEASNRSVTCPRCGEENPANFELCWSCELELPSGLRSHLRAV
;
A
#
# COMPACT_ATOMS: atom_id res chain seq x y z
N MET A 1 7.88 -0.52 -25.78
CA MET A 1 6.89 0.41 -25.17
C MET A 1 7.60 1.21 -24.08
N LYS A 2 7.05 2.34 -23.63
CA LYS A 2 7.63 3.14 -22.54
C LYS A 2 6.71 3.07 -21.32
N ARG A 3 7.29 3.03 -20.12
CA ARG A 3 6.56 3.17 -18.86
C ARG A 3 6.00 4.59 -18.73
N VAL A 4 4.97 4.74 -17.92
CA VAL A 4 4.29 6.00 -17.63
C VAL A 4 4.29 6.26 -16.13
N GLN A 5 4.36 7.54 -15.73
CA GLN A 5 4.34 7.93 -14.33
C GLN A 5 3.01 7.52 -13.71
N PHE A 6 3.08 6.84 -12.58
CA PHE A 6 1.93 6.32 -11.85
C PHE A 6 1.65 7.14 -10.60
N SER A 7 2.68 7.45 -9.81
CA SER A 7 2.55 8.29 -8.61
C SER A 7 3.88 8.98 -8.27
N VAL A 8 3.81 10.02 -7.45
CA VAL A 8 4.96 10.82 -7.00
C VAL A 8 4.87 11.00 -5.48
N HIS A 9 6.00 10.84 -4.80
CA HIS A 9 6.10 10.77 -3.34
C HIS A 9 7.21 11.68 -2.83
N ARG A 10 6.99 12.28 -1.67
CA ARG A 10 7.94 13.23 -1.06
C ARG A 10 9.08 12.52 -0.35
N THR A 11 8.86 11.28 0.05
CA THR A 11 9.84 10.49 0.79
C THR A 11 10.13 9.17 0.07
N VAL A 12 11.37 8.70 0.20
CA VAL A 12 11.78 7.38 -0.30
C VAL A 12 10.96 6.28 0.38
N GLY A 13 10.62 6.45 1.67
CA GLY A 13 9.85 5.49 2.44
C GLY A 13 8.45 5.23 1.87
N GLU A 14 7.68 6.30 1.62
CA GLU A 14 6.34 6.19 1.01
C GLU A 14 6.40 5.53 -0.38
N ALA A 15 7.36 5.96 -1.21
CA ALA A 15 7.55 5.40 -2.54
C ALA A 15 7.87 3.91 -2.49
N ARG A 16 8.80 3.49 -1.61
CA ARG A 16 9.22 2.08 -1.49
C ARG A 16 8.16 1.20 -0.85
N MET A 17 7.39 1.73 0.10
CA MET A 17 6.24 1.01 0.66
C MET A 17 5.21 0.70 -0.43
N LEU A 18 4.83 1.68 -1.24
CA LEU A 18 3.89 1.46 -2.34
C LEU A 18 4.49 0.61 -3.46
N ALA A 19 5.76 0.80 -3.81
CA ALA A 19 6.45 -0.04 -4.79
C ALA A 19 6.43 -1.51 -4.36
N GLY A 20 6.73 -1.82 -3.09
CA GLY A 20 6.67 -3.19 -2.58
C GLY A 20 5.26 -3.79 -2.63
N ALA A 21 4.21 -3.00 -2.36
CA ALA A 21 2.83 -3.47 -2.47
C ALA A 21 2.40 -3.74 -3.93
N LEU A 22 2.86 -2.91 -4.87
CA LEU A 22 2.63 -3.13 -6.30
C LEU A 22 3.41 -4.36 -6.80
N GLU A 23 4.67 -4.52 -6.38
CA GLU A 23 5.52 -5.66 -6.73
C GLU A 23 4.97 -6.98 -6.16
N SER A 24 4.44 -6.98 -4.93
CA SER A 24 3.82 -8.18 -4.32
C SER A 24 2.52 -8.58 -5.01
N ALA A 25 1.81 -7.63 -5.61
CA ALA A 25 0.67 -7.88 -6.50
C ALA A 25 1.09 -8.27 -7.94
N GLY A 26 2.39 -8.44 -8.18
CA GLY A 26 2.95 -8.93 -9.45
C GLY A 26 3.14 -7.86 -10.53
N LEU A 27 3.04 -6.57 -10.17
CA LEU A 27 3.26 -5.48 -11.11
C LEU A 27 4.75 -5.16 -11.25
N SER A 28 5.18 -4.81 -12.46
CA SER A 28 6.54 -4.36 -12.67
C SER A 28 6.68 -2.87 -12.36
N VAL A 29 7.41 -2.50 -11.31
CA VAL A 29 7.60 -1.10 -10.88
C VAL A 29 9.00 -0.60 -11.23
N GLU A 30 9.09 0.62 -11.77
CA GLU A 30 10.35 1.36 -11.86
C GLU A 30 10.28 2.55 -10.89
N VAL A 31 11.29 2.68 -10.04
CA VAL A 31 11.42 3.78 -9.08
C VAL A 31 12.47 4.76 -9.58
N ARG A 32 12.14 6.05 -9.65
CA ARG A 32 13.03 7.13 -10.10
C ARG A 32 13.17 8.22 -9.04
N GLY A 33 14.32 8.89 -8.99
CA GLY A 33 14.56 10.03 -8.08
C GLY A 33 15.11 9.66 -6.69
N GLU A 34 15.24 8.37 -6.37
CA GLU A 34 15.71 7.94 -5.03
C GLU A 34 17.11 8.43 -4.67
N SER A 35 18.03 8.50 -5.64
CA SER A 35 19.39 9.00 -5.40
C SER A 35 19.43 10.52 -5.21
N LEU A 36 18.38 11.24 -5.61
CA LEU A 36 18.27 12.70 -5.49
C LEU A 36 17.55 13.12 -4.21
N ALA A 37 16.69 12.25 -3.66
CA ALA A 37 15.93 12.53 -2.45
C ALA A 37 16.78 13.02 -1.23
N PRO A 38 17.99 12.50 -0.98
CA PRO A 38 18.85 13.01 0.10
C PRO A 38 19.32 14.47 -0.08
N LEU A 39 19.23 15.02 -1.30
CA LEU A 39 19.58 16.40 -1.61
C LEU A 39 18.40 17.37 -1.37
N SER A 40 17.31 16.90 -0.76
CA SER A 40 16.17 17.75 -0.42
C SER A 40 16.60 18.96 0.41
N GLY A 41 16.31 20.16 -0.09
CA GLY A 41 16.74 21.44 0.50
C GLY A 41 17.94 22.08 -0.22
N GLU A 42 18.72 21.30 -0.96
CA GLU A 42 19.82 21.76 -1.83
C GLU A 42 19.39 21.89 -3.30
N ILE A 43 18.39 21.11 -3.71
CA ILE A 43 17.79 21.15 -5.06
C ILE A 43 16.29 21.51 -4.98
N PRO A 44 15.66 21.93 -6.10
CA PRO A 44 14.22 22.18 -6.13
C PRO A 44 13.44 20.97 -5.61
N SER A 45 12.45 21.22 -4.76
CA SER A 45 11.71 20.14 -4.06
C SER A 45 11.15 19.09 -5.02
N THR A 46 10.68 19.51 -6.20
CA THR A 46 10.13 18.61 -7.23
C THR A 46 11.17 17.67 -7.85
N GLU A 47 12.46 18.05 -7.86
CA GLU A 47 13.56 17.22 -8.36
C GLU A 47 14.05 16.22 -7.30
N ALA A 48 13.77 16.48 -6.02
CA ALA A 48 14.07 15.58 -4.91
C ALA A 48 12.96 14.54 -4.64
N TRP A 49 11.82 14.61 -5.34
CA TRP A 49 10.73 13.65 -5.17
C TRP A 49 11.01 12.31 -5.86
N VAL A 50 10.35 11.26 -5.36
CA VAL A 50 10.49 9.90 -5.87
C VAL A 50 9.25 9.51 -6.65
N GLU A 51 9.45 8.98 -7.85
CA GLU A 51 8.37 8.66 -8.77
C GLU A 51 8.28 7.15 -9.00
N LEU A 52 7.04 6.64 -9.07
CA LEU A 52 6.76 5.26 -9.46
C LEU A 52 6.24 5.22 -10.89
N TRP A 53 6.77 4.30 -11.68
CA TRP A 53 6.49 4.17 -13.11
C TRP A 53 6.08 2.74 -13.45
N LEU A 54 4.94 2.59 -14.12
CA LEU A 54 4.36 1.29 -14.51
C LEU A 54 4.27 1.17 -16.03
N TRP A 55 4.06 -0.05 -16.52
CA TRP A 55 3.65 -0.22 -17.91
C TRP A 55 2.21 0.28 -18.12
N PRO A 56 1.87 0.84 -19.30
CA PRO A 56 0.50 1.34 -19.55
C PRO A 56 -0.60 0.29 -19.31
N GLN A 57 -0.32 -0.98 -19.63
CA GLN A 57 -1.26 -2.09 -19.42
C GLN A 57 -1.43 -2.49 -17.95
N GLU A 58 -0.55 -2.05 -17.05
CA GLU A 58 -0.55 -2.35 -15.62
C GLU A 58 -1.25 -1.25 -14.79
N LEU A 59 -1.53 -0.09 -15.39
CA LEU A 59 -2.08 1.06 -14.67
C LEU A 59 -3.38 0.75 -13.93
N GLU A 60 -4.26 -0.05 -14.53
CA GLU A 60 -5.54 -0.37 -13.90
C GLU A 60 -5.36 -1.30 -12.70
N ALA A 61 -4.53 -2.34 -12.84
CA ALA A 61 -4.17 -3.21 -11.73
C ALA A 61 -3.48 -2.41 -10.60
N GLY A 62 -2.61 -1.45 -10.93
CA GLY A 62 -1.97 -0.58 -9.94
C GLY A 62 -2.98 0.30 -9.18
N ARG A 63 -4.03 0.81 -9.84
CA ARG A 63 -5.11 1.55 -9.18
C ARG A 63 -5.93 0.66 -8.24
N GLN A 64 -6.16 -0.60 -8.61
CA GLN A 64 -6.85 -1.55 -7.74
C GLN A 64 -6.06 -1.80 -6.45
N VAL A 65 -4.74 -2.02 -6.54
CA VAL A 65 -3.87 -2.15 -5.36
C VAL A 65 -3.95 -0.92 -4.46
N LEU A 66 -3.91 0.30 -5.03
CA LEU A 66 -4.08 1.54 -4.25
C LEU A 66 -5.44 1.60 -3.54
N SER A 67 -6.52 1.24 -4.24
CA SER A 67 -7.86 1.23 -3.68
C SER A 67 -8.01 0.22 -2.53
N GLU A 68 -7.40 -0.95 -2.65
CA GLU A 68 -7.41 -1.98 -1.60
C GLU A 68 -6.64 -1.53 -0.36
N LEU A 69 -5.47 -0.90 -0.54
CA LEU A 69 -4.69 -0.33 0.57
C LEU A 69 -5.48 0.76 1.31
N GLN A 70 -6.16 1.64 0.57
CA GLN A 70 -7.02 2.67 1.15
C GLN A 70 -8.19 2.07 1.93
N ALA A 71 -8.90 1.10 1.35
CA ALA A 71 -10.00 0.42 2.03
C ALA A 71 -9.54 -0.31 3.30
N ASN A 72 -8.34 -0.92 3.27
CA ASN A 72 -7.73 -1.56 4.44
C ASN A 72 -7.40 -0.53 5.53
N GLN A 73 -6.82 0.61 5.16
CA GLN A 73 -6.55 1.71 6.09
C GLN A 73 -7.84 2.26 6.70
N GLU A 74 -8.89 2.48 5.91
CA GLU A 74 -10.21 2.89 6.42
C GLU A 74 -10.80 1.85 7.38
N ALA A 75 -10.67 0.56 7.07
CA ALA A 75 -11.13 -0.51 7.94
C ALA A 75 -10.35 -0.55 9.26
N SER A 76 -9.06 -0.22 9.28
CA SER A 76 -8.27 -0.12 10.51
C SER A 76 -8.76 0.96 11.49
N ASN A 77 -9.50 1.96 11.01
CA ASN A 77 -10.11 3.00 11.85
C ASN A 77 -11.45 2.58 12.47
N ARG A 78 -11.97 1.41 12.10
CA ARG A 78 -13.19 0.83 12.69
C ARG A 78 -12.78 -0.30 13.64
N SER A 79 -13.64 -0.60 14.60
CA SER A 79 -13.45 -1.72 15.51
C SER A 79 -14.48 -2.83 15.33
N VAL A 80 -14.09 -4.04 15.68
CA VAL A 80 -14.94 -5.22 15.80
C VAL A 80 -14.66 -5.90 17.14
N THR A 81 -15.71 -6.19 17.90
CA THR A 81 -15.61 -6.90 19.17
C THR A 81 -15.53 -8.39 18.93
N CYS A 82 -14.55 -9.06 19.54
CA CYS A 82 -14.41 -10.50 19.45
C CYS A 82 -15.59 -11.21 20.15
N PRO A 83 -16.32 -12.11 19.46
CA PRO A 83 -17.47 -12.80 20.06
C PRO A 83 -17.06 -13.87 21.09
N ARG A 84 -15.77 -14.24 21.19
CA ARG A 84 -15.27 -15.22 22.17
C ARG A 84 -14.74 -14.57 23.44
N CYS A 85 -13.83 -13.61 23.32
CA CYS A 85 -13.15 -13.02 24.49
C CYS A 85 -13.62 -11.60 24.83
N GLY A 86 -14.44 -10.96 23.97
CA GLY A 86 -14.96 -9.61 24.21
C GLY A 86 -13.99 -8.47 23.90
N GLU A 87 -12.77 -8.77 23.45
CA GLU A 87 -11.75 -7.76 23.14
C GLU A 87 -12.08 -6.93 21.90
N GLU A 88 -11.66 -5.67 21.88
CA GLU A 88 -11.80 -4.80 20.71
C GLU A 88 -10.62 -5.00 19.74
N ASN A 89 -10.93 -5.20 18.46
CA ASN A 89 -9.95 -5.44 17.40
C ASN A 89 -10.18 -4.46 16.25
N PRO A 90 -9.14 -4.04 15.52
CA PRO A 90 -9.32 -3.32 14.27
C PRO A 90 -10.13 -4.14 13.25
N ALA A 91 -11.03 -3.51 12.50
CA ALA A 91 -11.92 -4.24 11.58
C ALA A 91 -11.23 -4.79 10.32
N ASN A 92 -9.95 -4.46 10.13
CA ASN A 92 -9.09 -5.06 9.10
C ASN A 92 -8.31 -6.29 9.59
N PHE A 93 -8.51 -6.73 10.83
CA PHE A 93 -7.89 -7.96 11.34
C PHE A 93 -8.74 -9.19 10.96
N GLU A 94 -8.06 -10.25 10.54
CA GLU A 94 -8.69 -11.55 10.28
C GLU A 94 -8.86 -12.36 11.56
N LEU A 95 -7.94 -12.21 12.52
CA LEU A 95 -7.90 -12.94 13.79
C LEU A 95 -7.90 -11.98 14.97
N CYS A 96 -8.52 -12.40 16.07
CA CYS A 96 -8.46 -11.68 17.32
C CYS A 96 -7.04 -11.68 17.87
N TRP A 97 -6.49 -10.50 18.19
CA TRP A 97 -5.11 -10.37 18.71
C TRP A 97 -4.90 -11.04 20.08
N SER A 98 -5.99 -11.28 20.82
CA SER A 98 -5.96 -11.85 22.17
C SER A 98 -6.21 -13.36 22.21
N CYS A 99 -7.18 -13.85 21.43
CA CYS A 99 -7.61 -15.26 21.50
C CYS A 99 -7.55 -16.02 20.16
N GLU A 100 -7.02 -15.38 19.11
CA GLU A 100 -6.78 -15.98 17.79
C GLU A 100 -8.03 -16.50 17.07
N LEU A 101 -9.23 -16.18 17.57
CA LEU A 101 -10.49 -16.49 16.87
C LEU A 101 -10.60 -15.65 15.59
N GLU A 102 -11.02 -16.27 14.48
CA GLU A 102 -11.46 -15.57 13.28
C GLU A 102 -12.55 -14.54 13.60
N LEU A 103 -12.31 -13.29 13.20
CA LEU A 103 -13.24 -12.18 13.37
C LEU A 103 -14.23 -12.13 12.19
N PRO A 104 -15.45 -11.62 12.40
CA PRO A 104 -16.38 -11.38 11.30
C PRO A 104 -15.76 -10.36 10.33
N SER A 105 -15.17 -10.84 9.23
CA SER A 105 -14.37 -10.01 8.32
C SER A 105 -15.24 -9.01 7.56
N GLY A 106 -14.94 -7.71 7.67
CA GLY A 106 -15.50 -6.66 6.81
C GLY A 106 -14.76 -6.47 5.47
N LEU A 107 -13.53 -6.99 5.36
CA LEU A 107 -12.68 -6.89 4.18
C LEU A 107 -12.06 -8.27 3.92
N ARG A 108 -12.43 -8.92 2.82
CA ARG A 108 -11.63 -10.04 2.28
C ARG A 108 -10.72 -9.45 1.21
N SER A 109 -9.46 -9.16 1.54
CA SER A 109 -8.47 -8.84 0.51
C SER A 109 -8.01 -10.14 -0.14
N HIS A 110 -8.30 -10.32 -1.42
CA HIS A 110 -7.82 -11.42 -2.25
C HIS A 110 -6.32 -11.29 -2.58
N LEU A 111 -5.47 -11.09 -1.56
CA LEU A 111 -4.04 -11.30 -1.74
C LEU A 111 -3.84 -12.81 -1.84
N ARG A 112 -3.86 -13.29 -3.09
CA ARG A 112 -3.46 -14.66 -3.43
C ARG A 112 -2.09 -14.87 -2.80
N ALA A 113 -2.04 -15.73 -1.78
CA ALA A 113 -0.79 -16.33 -1.36
C ALA A 113 -0.13 -16.94 -2.60
N VAL A 114 1.08 -16.49 -2.88
CA VAL A 114 1.97 -17.09 -3.88
C VAL A 114 2.33 -18.50 -3.42
#